data_AF-A0A956K2H7-F1
#
_entry.id   AF-A0A956K2H7-F1
#
_cell.length_a   1.000
_cell.length_b   1.000
_cell.length_c   1.000
_cell.angle_alpha   90.00
_cell.angle_beta   90.00
_cell.angle_gamma   90.00
#
_symmetry.space_group_name_H-M   'P 1'
#
loop_
_entity.id
_entity.type
_entity.pdbx_description
1 polymer ?
#
loop_
_entity_poly.entity_id
_entity_poly.type
_entity_poly.pdbx_seq_one_letter_code
_entity_poly.pdbx_strand_id
1 'polypeptide(L)'
;MSWLDDINDTVSAGGAWLGDALGAAPSASAPHAAAPEAHTDQPAAEDRGFLDSIVHGVGELGRGLQQEGLGALVDPFGAIDRQEAQQELASRFNVVAPGAPGAGSQNTVTEEQFQEISRQYSDIRMGRSNLQLNTDGMTSEEADEFRRRSMADIGDILQTDSGRGLIGELSEGALDADGETHRVTRIGKAADVNSSVGGGRWNDDETHKRGHANYVPGENALPDSIDARSDVTLYHELVHAYQSTNNNWDTGTVGSDAAAPQDRGIDESEYQAAGLGNHYLDPYTENEYRRDRMDIGARGNGMRTLGGSDADMHERDYYNAPPS
;
A
#
# COMPACT_ATOMS: atom_id res chain seq x y z
N MET A 1 -8.92 -16.63 50.84
CA MET A 1 -8.10 -15.87 49.87
C MET A 1 -7.54 -16.87 48.88
N SER A 2 -8.21 -17.00 47.73
CA SER A 2 -7.68 -17.55 46.48
C SER A 2 -8.75 -17.26 45.43
N TRP A 3 -8.48 -16.29 44.56
CA TRP A 3 -9.29 -15.92 43.39
C TRP A 3 -8.46 -16.34 42.20
N LEU A 4 -8.82 -17.44 41.55
CA LEU A 4 -8.34 -17.90 40.24
C LEU A 4 -9.15 -19.17 39.94
N ASP A 5 -10.30 -18.98 39.30
CA ASP A 5 -11.05 -19.95 38.49
C ASP A 5 -12.38 -19.29 38.09
N ASP A 6 -12.37 -18.52 37.01
CA ASP A 6 -13.55 -18.20 36.18
C ASP A 6 -13.13 -17.26 35.06
N ILE A 7 -12.65 -17.79 33.92
CA ILE A 7 -12.94 -17.31 32.56
C ILE A 7 -12.65 -18.49 31.61
N ASN A 8 -13.65 -19.35 31.39
CA ASN A 8 -13.66 -20.25 30.24
C ASN A 8 -15.11 -20.45 29.79
N ASP A 9 -15.68 -19.41 29.20
CA ASP A 9 -16.86 -19.51 28.35
C ASP A 9 -17.03 -18.18 27.63
N THR A 10 -16.99 -18.20 26.29
CA THR A 10 -17.93 -17.51 25.37
C THR A 10 -17.38 -17.59 23.93
N VAL A 11 -17.93 -18.56 23.21
CA VAL A 11 -18.33 -18.52 21.79
C VAL A 11 -17.24 -18.52 20.70
N SER A 12 -16.96 -19.75 20.24
CA SER A 12 -16.83 -20.05 18.81
C SER A 12 -18.20 -19.94 18.14
N ALA A 13 -18.40 -19.00 17.22
CA ALA A 13 -19.55 -19.00 16.31
C ALA A 13 -19.13 -18.46 14.93
N GLY A 14 -19.04 -19.35 13.96
CA GLY A 14 -18.77 -19.04 12.56
C GLY A 14 -18.72 -20.31 11.70
N GLY A 15 -19.58 -21.29 12.02
CA GLY A 15 -19.66 -22.56 11.32
C GLY A 15 -20.69 -22.51 10.19
N ALA A 16 -20.21 -22.79 8.98
CA ALA A 16 -20.88 -23.46 7.85
C ALA A 16 -22.41 -23.42 7.79
N TRP A 17 -22.95 -22.68 6.81
CA TRP A 17 -24.31 -22.89 6.31
C TRP A 17 -24.28 -23.58 4.94
N LEU A 18 -24.59 -24.88 4.96
CA LEU A 18 -25.00 -25.67 3.80
C LEU A 18 -26.44 -25.28 3.42
N GLY A 19 -26.60 -24.65 2.26
CA GLY A 19 -27.89 -24.37 1.64
C GLY A 19 -28.04 -25.17 0.35
N ASP A 20 -28.66 -26.35 0.45
CA ASP A 20 -29.15 -27.13 -0.68
C ASP A 20 -30.54 -26.59 -1.06
N ALA A 21 -30.67 -25.91 -2.20
CA ALA A 21 -31.94 -25.47 -2.75
C ALA A 21 -31.90 -25.48 -4.28
N LEU A 22 -32.30 -26.63 -4.83
CA LEU A 22 -32.71 -26.79 -6.23
C LEU A 22 -33.87 -25.83 -6.56
N GLY A 23 -33.66 -24.95 -7.53
CA GLY A 23 -34.69 -24.08 -8.09
C GLY A 23 -34.33 -23.71 -9.53
N ALA A 24 -34.71 -24.55 -10.49
CA ALA A 24 -34.60 -24.29 -11.91
C ALA A 24 -35.74 -23.38 -12.40
N ALA A 25 -35.42 -22.38 -13.24
CA ALA A 25 -36.13 -21.94 -14.46
C ALA A 25 -35.67 -20.52 -14.87
N PRO A 26 -36.00 -20.02 -16.07
CA PRO A 26 -35.59 -20.52 -17.38
C PRO A 26 -34.79 -19.46 -18.16
N SER A 27 -33.92 -19.92 -19.06
CA SER A 27 -33.27 -19.09 -20.08
C SER A 27 -34.29 -18.41 -20.99
N ALA A 28 -34.18 -17.10 -21.12
CA ALA A 28 -34.77 -16.33 -22.22
C ALA A 28 -33.66 -15.57 -22.94
N SER A 29 -33.19 -16.17 -24.04
CA SER A 29 -32.39 -15.49 -25.05
C SER A 29 -33.30 -14.55 -25.84
N ALA A 30 -32.93 -13.28 -25.94
CA ALA A 30 -33.42 -12.39 -26.98
C ALA A 30 -32.22 -11.70 -27.66
N PRO A 31 -32.21 -11.59 -29.00
CA PRO A 31 -31.11 -11.01 -29.75
C PRO A 31 -31.26 -9.49 -29.80
N HIS A 32 -30.16 -8.75 -29.64
CA HIS A 32 -30.14 -7.34 -30.01
C HIS A 32 -28.95 -7.01 -30.91
N ALA A 33 -29.34 -6.81 -32.17
CA ALA A 33 -28.82 -5.94 -33.22
C ALA A 33 -27.43 -5.30 -33.00
N ALA A 34 -26.51 -5.68 -33.88
CA ALA A 34 -25.34 -4.90 -34.22
C ALA A 34 -25.74 -3.57 -34.88
N ALA A 35 -25.24 -2.46 -34.34
CA ALA A 35 -25.17 -1.18 -35.04
C ALA A 35 -23.70 -0.94 -35.45
N PRO A 36 -23.43 -0.37 -36.63
CA PRO A 36 -22.07 -0.10 -37.09
C PRO A 36 -21.57 1.20 -36.45
N GLU A 37 -20.54 1.11 -35.62
CA GLU A 37 -19.80 2.30 -35.19
C GLU A 37 -18.82 2.72 -36.27
N ALA A 38 -18.91 4.00 -36.64
CA ALA A 38 -18.06 4.64 -37.63
C ALA A 38 -16.66 4.85 -37.05
N HIS A 39 -15.65 4.28 -37.72
CA HIS A 39 -14.26 4.65 -37.53
C HIS A 39 -14.04 6.11 -37.91
N THR A 40 -13.83 6.97 -36.91
CA THR A 40 -13.13 8.23 -37.08
C THR A 40 -11.65 8.01 -36.78
N ASP A 41 -10.85 7.92 -37.84
CA ASP A 41 -9.39 8.02 -37.79
C ASP A 41 -8.99 9.40 -37.26
N GLN A 42 -8.52 9.45 -36.02
CA GLN A 42 -7.66 10.52 -35.52
C GLN A 42 -6.24 9.94 -35.37
N PRO A 43 -5.22 10.55 -35.97
CA PRO A 43 -3.85 10.06 -35.83
C PRO A 43 -3.41 10.19 -34.37
N ALA A 44 -2.94 9.07 -33.82
CA ALA A 44 -2.25 9.04 -32.53
C ALA A 44 -1.10 10.05 -32.56
N ALA A 45 -1.12 11.00 -31.64
CA ALA A 45 0.07 11.76 -31.29
C ALA A 45 1.09 10.73 -30.76
N GLU A 46 2.16 10.55 -31.53
CA GLU A 46 3.29 9.70 -31.15
C GLU A 46 3.89 10.27 -29.86
N ASP A 47 3.62 9.61 -28.74
CA ASP A 47 4.30 9.82 -27.48
C ASP A 47 5.72 9.24 -27.60
N ARG A 48 6.59 10.03 -28.23
CA ARG A 48 8.03 9.81 -28.33
C ARG A 48 8.71 10.88 -27.47
N GLY A 49 9.11 10.54 -26.24
CA GLY A 49 9.97 11.46 -25.50
C GLY A 49 10.14 11.23 -24.00
N PHE A 50 10.60 10.05 -23.60
CA PHE A 50 11.29 9.93 -22.30
C PHE A 50 12.40 8.88 -22.35
N LEU A 51 12.13 7.68 -22.88
CA LEU A 51 13.19 6.68 -23.07
C LEU A 51 14.18 7.06 -24.18
N ASP A 52 13.74 7.76 -25.22
CA ASP A 52 14.65 8.23 -26.28
C ASP A 52 15.51 9.44 -25.84
N SER A 53 15.06 10.22 -24.84
CA SER A 53 15.89 11.26 -24.20
C SER A 53 16.87 10.68 -23.19
N ILE A 54 16.58 9.52 -22.60
CA ILE A 54 17.55 8.78 -21.77
C ILE A 54 18.65 8.16 -22.65
N VAL A 55 18.31 7.62 -23.84
CA VAL A 55 19.29 6.94 -24.71
C VAL A 55 20.12 7.90 -25.58
N HIS A 56 19.61 9.08 -25.94
CA HIS A 56 20.39 10.11 -26.66
C HIS A 56 21.06 11.17 -25.74
N GLY A 57 20.88 11.04 -24.41
CA GLY A 57 21.39 11.94 -23.39
C GLY A 57 22.77 11.59 -22.83
N VAL A 58 23.77 11.29 -23.68
CA VAL A 58 25.19 11.17 -23.22
C VAL A 58 25.72 12.50 -22.62
N GLY A 59 24.98 13.61 -22.78
CA GLY A 59 25.22 14.89 -22.12
C GLY A 59 24.51 15.11 -20.77
N GLU A 60 23.50 14.31 -20.41
CA GLU A 60 22.70 14.50 -19.18
C GLU A 60 22.88 13.39 -18.13
N LEU A 61 23.42 12.24 -18.55
CA LEU A 61 24.03 11.23 -17.64
C LEU A 61 25.08 11.86 -16.69
N GLY A 62 25.68 12.98 -17.09
CA GLY A 62 26.67 13.72 -16.30
C GLY A 62 26.13 14.49 -15.10
N ARG A 63 24.83 14.81 -15.02
CA ARG A 63 24.28 15.55 -13.85
C ARG A 63 23.89 14.63 -12.70
N GLY A 64 23.27 13.47 -12.97
CA GLY A 64 23.00 12.46 -11.95
C GLY A 64 24.29 11.88 -11.35
N LEU A 65 25.31 11.64 -12.19
CA LEU A 65 26.63 11.17 -11.75
C LEU A 65 27.41 12.20 -10.89
N GLN A 66 27.12 13.50 -10.99
CA GLN A 66 27.86 14.51 -10.21
C GLN A 66 27.46 14.53 -8.74
N GLN A 67 26.21 14.19 -8.40
CA GLN A 67 25.76 14.14 -7.00
C GLN A 67 26.06 12.79 -6.34
N GLU A 68 26.01 11.69 -7.10
CA GLU A 68 26.41 10.37 -6.61
C GLU A 68 27.93 10.12 -6.62
N GLY A 69 28.72 10.95 -7.33
CA GLY A 69 30.14 10.70 -7.57
C GLY A 69 31.01 10.57 -6.31
N LEU A 70 30.59 11.15 -5.18
CA LEU A 70 31.24 10.95 -3.88
C LEU A 70 30.58 9.82 -3.05
N GLY A 71 29.26 9.63 -3.18
CA GLY A 71 28.54 8.57 -2.49
C GLY A 71 28.96 7.18 -2.95
N ALA A 72 29.20 7.00 -4.25
CA ALA A 72 29.67 5.74 -4.82
C ALA A 72 31.07 5.33 -4.34
N LEU A 73 31.88 6.26 -3.82
CA LEU A 73 33.19 5.94 -3.23
C LEU A 73 33.06 5.34 -1.83
N VAL A 74 32.02 5.74 -1.08
CA VAL A 74 31.79 5.29 0.30
C VAL A 74 30.89 4.05 0.32
N ASP A 75 29.92 4.00 -0.59
CA ASP A 75 28.94 2.92 -0.69
C ASP A 75 28.62 2.60 -2.17
N PRO A 76 29.52 1.86 -2.84
CA PRO A 76 29.35 1.53 -4.25
C PRO A 76 28.13 0.63 -4.49
N PHE A 77 27.81 -0.26 -3.55
CA PHE A 77 26.67 -1.15 -3.67
C PHE A 77 25.34 -0.41 -3.58
N GLY A 78 25.20 0.51 -2.63
CA GLY A 78 23.99 1.33 -2.57
C GLY A 78 23.87 2.31 -3.73
N ALA A 79 24.98 2.80 -4.31
CA ALA A 79 24.90 3.60 -5.54
C ALA A 79 24.37 2.79 -6.74
N ILE A 80 24.83 1.55 -6.91
CA ILE A 80 24.33 0.66 -7.96
C ILE A 80 22.84 0.36 -7.73
N ASP A 81 22.45 0.02 -6.50
CA ASP A 81 21.06 -0.28 -6.16
C ASP A 81 20.16 0.96 -6.38
N ARG A 82 20.60 2.16 -5.98
CA ARG A 82 19.83 3.40 -6.24
C ARG A 82 19.61 3.69 -7.72
N GLN A 83 20.57 3.37 -8.60
CA GLN A 83 20.37 3.50 -10.04
C GLN A 83 19.32 2.52 -10.56
N GLU A 84 19.26 1.31 -10.02
CA GLU A 84 18.21 0.35 -10.35
C GLU A 84 16.85 0.83 -9.80
N ALA A 85 16.80 1.36 -8.58
CA ALA A 85 15.59 1.96 -8.01
C ALA A 85 15.06 3.12 -8.88
N GLN A 86 15.93 4.01 -9.35
CA GLN A 86 15.55 5.07 -10.29
C GLN A 86 14.93 4.50 -11.58
N GLN A 87 15.48 3.42 -12.12
CA GLN A 87 14.93 2.79 -13.33
C GLN A 87 13.57 2.16 -13.09
N GLU A 88 13.39 1.46 -11.96
CA GLU A 88 12.11 0.85 -11.57
C GLU A 88 11.02 1.90 -11.35
N LEU A 89 11.37 3.02 -10.70
CA LEU A 89 10.44 4.07 -10.34
C LEU A 89 10.19 5.08 -11.48
N ALA A 90 11.06 5.18 -12.48
CA ALA A 90 10.97 6.21 -13.53
C ALA A 90 9.61 6.23 -14.25
N SER A 91 8.97 5.07 -14.45
CA SER A 91 7.65 4.98 -15.09
C SER A 91 6.48 5.40 -14.21
N ARG A 92 6.72 5.60 -12.91
CA ARG A 92 5.70 5.89 -11.88
C ARG A 92 5.62 7.37 -11.54
N PHE A 93 6.66 8.14 -11.87
CA PHE A 93 6.77 9.54 -11.50
C PHE A 93 6.91 10.46 -12.71
N ASN A 94 6.23 11.60 -12.65
CA ASN A 94 6.43 12.72 -13.55
C ASN A 94 7.43 13.69 -12.93
N VAL A 95 8.70 13.62 -13.35
CA VAL A 95 9.76 14.47 -12.81
C VAL A 95 9.75 15.82 -13.52
N VAL A 96 9.54 16.90 -12.77
CA VAL A 96 9.42 18.27 -13.29
C VAL A 96 10.46 19.22 -12.69
N ALA A 97 10.67 20.37 -13.34
CA ALA A 97 11.54 21.41 -12.81
C ALA A 97 10.99 21.99 -11.49
N PRO A 98 11.85 22.45 -10.57
CA PRO A 98 11.41 23.16 -9.37
C PRO A 98 10.51 24.36 -9.71
N GLY A 99 9.36 24.45 -9.04
CA GLY A 99 8.37 25.51 -9.25
C GLY A 99 7.48 25.34 -10.48
N ALA A 100 7.59 24.23 -11.22
CA ALA A 100 6.61 23.88 -12.25
C ALA A 100 5.21 23.74 -11.64
N PRO A 101 4.12 24.10 -12.36
CA PRO A 101 2.76 23.84 -11.91
C PRO A 101 2.57 22.35 -11.59
N GLY A 102 2.07 22.05 -10.38
CA GLY A 102 1.87 20.67 -9.91
C GLY A 102 3.13 19.99 -9.35
N ALA A 103 4.28 20.67 -9.30
CA ALA A 103 5.46 20.15 -8.61
C ALA A 103 5.14 19.89 -7.13
N GLY A 104 5.42 18.68 -6.66
CA GLY A 104 5.11 18.24 -5.30
C GLY A 104 3.65 17.82 -5.10
N SER A 105 2.95 17.46 -6.17
CA SER A 105 1.62 16.86 -6.07
C SER A 105 1.70 15.37 -6.41
N GLN A 106 1.25 14.48 -5.51
CA GLN A 106 1.20 13.03 -5.74
C GLN A 106 2.43 12.49 -6.49
N ASN A 107 2.27 11.98 -7.72
CA ASN A 107 3.35 11.39 -8.51
C ASN A 107 4.10 12.41 -9.40
N THR A 108 3.83 13.71 -9.27
CA THR A 108 4.59 14.77 -9.94
C THR A 108 5.58 15.41 -8.96
N VAL A 109 6.85 15.09 -9.13
CA VAL A 109 7.93 15.40 -8.16
C VAL A 109 9.06 16.18 -8.82
N THR A 110 9.85 16.91 -8.04
CA THR A 110 11.11 17.47 -8.56
C THR A 110 12.19 16.39 -8.67
N GLU A 111 13.28 16.70 -9.39
CA GLU A 111 14.45 15.82 -9.46
C GLU A 111 15.01 15.48 -8.06
N GLU A 112 15.09 16.47 -7.17
CA GLU A 112 15.57 16.27 -5.79
C GLU A 112 14.67 15.31 -5.01
N GLN A 113 13.36 15.49 -5.11
CA GLN A 113 12.38 14.60 -4.48
C GLN A 113 12.46 13.18 -5.06
N PHE A 114 12.60 13.04 -6.38
CA PHE A 114 12.72 11.73 -7.02
C PHE A 114 13.98 10.98 -6.56
N GLN A 115 15.10 11.69 -6.38
CA GLN A 115 16.32 11.11 -5.83
C GLN A 115 16.17 10.66 -4.38
N GLU A 116 15.47 11.44 -3.55
CA GLU A 116 15.16 11.07 -2.16
C GLU A 116 14.27 9.82 -2.10
N ILE A 117 13.19 9.79 -2.89
CA ILE A 117 12.30 8.63 -3.01
C ILE A 117 13.08 7.38 -3.47
N SER A 118 13.95 7.54 -4.48
CA SER A 118 14.77 6.43 -4.99
C SER A 118 15.76 5.91 -3.95
N ARG A 119 16.32 6.79 -3.11
CA ARG A 119 17.18 6.39 -1.99
C ARG A 119 16.39 5.61 -0.96
N GLN A 120 15.24 6.10 -0.53
CA GLN A 120 14.40 5.41 0.45
C GLN A 120 13.96 4.02 -0.05
N TYR A 121 13.52 3.93 -1.30
CA TYR A 121 13.17 2.66 -1.94
C TYR A 121 14.35 1.66 -1.96
N SER A 122 15.55 2.15 -2.31
CA SER A 122 16.79 1.37 -2.29
C SER A 122 17.14 0.91 -0.88
N ASP A 123 17.06 1.80 0.12
CA ASP A 123 17.40 1.49 1.51
C ASP A 123 16.46 0.41 2.08
N ILE A 124 15.16 0.44 1.74
CA ILE A 124 14.21 -0.62 2.11
C ILE A 124 14.59 -1.95 1.46
N ARG A 125 14.84 -1.94 0.13
CA ARG A 125 15.22 -3.14 -0.62
C ARG A 125 16.50 -3.79 -0.07
N MET A 126 17.47 -2.96 0.32
CA MET A 126 18.75 -3.40 0.88
C MET A 126 18.70 -3.72 2.39
N GLY A 127 17.56 -3.50 3.05
CA GLY A 127 17.40 -3.71 4.50
C GLY A 127 18.20 -2.73 5.36
N ARG A 128 18.41 -1.51 4.86
CA ARG A 128 19.16 -0.42 5.51
C ARG A 128 18.26 0.58 6.24
N SER A 129 16.94 0.51 6.05
CA SER A 129 15.94 1.27 6.80
C SER A 129 15.38 0.51 8.00
N ASN A 130 14.62 1.21 8.85
CA ASN A 130 13.84 0.59 9.92
C ASN A 130 12.57 -0.10 9.41
N LEU A 131 12.12 0.19 8.19
CA LEU A 131 11.13 -0.62 7.47
C LEU A 131 11.84 -1.71 6.68
N GLN A 132 11.59 -2.98 7.00
CA GLN A 132 12.35 -4.12 6.45
C GLN A 132 11.44 -5.22 5.89
N LEU A 133 11.88 -5.86 4.81
CA LEU A 133 11.23 -7.06 4.27
C LEU A 133 11.68 -8.30 5.06
N ASN A 134 10.74 -9.00 5.70
CA ASN A 134 10.99 -10.23 6.42
C ASN A 134 10.87 -11.44 5.48
N THR A 135 11.99 -12.14 5.30
CA THR A 135 12.07 -13.34 4.45
C THR A 135 12.45 -14.59 5.25
N ASP A 136 12.34 -14.52 6.58
CA ASP A 136 12.62 -15.65 7.46
C ASP A 136 11.71 -16.83 7.13
N GLY A 137 12.30 -18.01 7.01
CA GLY A 137 11.58 -19.25 6.69
C GLY A 137 11.20 -19.42 5.21
N MET A 138 11.51 -18.46 4.33
CA MET A 138 11.33 -18.60 2.89
C MET A 138 12.54 -19.28 2.24
N THR A 139 12.31 -20.01 1.15
CA THR A 139 13.39 -20.40 0.23
C THR A 139 13.95 -19.17 -0.50
N SER A 140 15.13 -19.29 -1.13
CA SER A 140 15.72 -18.16 -1.89
C SER A 140 14.79 -17.68 -3.01
N GLU A 141 14.16 -18.61 -3.74
CA GLU A 141 13.24 -18.28 -4.84
C GLU A 141 11.99 -17.56 -4.33
N GLU A 142 11.39 -18.05 -3.25
CA GLU A 142 10.23 -17.41 -2.61
C GLU A 142 10.58 -16.02 -2.05
N ALA A 143 11.75 -15.89 -1.43
CA ALA A 143 12.23 -14.61 -0.90
C ALA A 143 12.46 -13.58 -2.02
N ASP A 144 13.02 -13.99 -3.16
CA ASP A 144 13.25 -13.11 -4.30
C ASP A 144 11.94 -12.68 -4.97
N GLU A 145 10.98 -13.61 -5.10
CA GLU A 145 9.64 -13.26 -5.57
C GLU A 145 8.91 -12.33 -4.60
N PHE A 146 8.94 -12.63 -3.30
CA PHE A 146 8.34 -11.79 -2.26
C PHE A 146 8.93 -10.37 -2.29
N ARG A 147 10.27 -10.24 -2.37
CA ARG A 147 10.94 -8.94 -2.47
C ARG A 147 10.52 -8.19 -3.72
N ARG A 148 10.61 -8.82 -4.89
CA ARG A 148 10.26 -8.18 -6.17
C ARG A 148 8.83 -7.64 -6.17
N ARG A 149 7.86 -8.46 -5.74
CA ARG A 149 6.45 -8.05 -5.71
C ARG A 149 6.20 -7.00 -4.63
N SER A 150 6.81 -7.13 -3.44
CA SER A 150 6.64 -6.14 -2.38
C SER A 150 7.23 -4.79 -2.72
N MET A 151 8.40 -4.78 -3.34
CA MET A 151 9.00 -3.53 -3.81
C MET A 151 8.13 -2.88 -4.90
N ALA A 152 7.48 -3.67 -5.76
CA ALA A 152 6.50 -3.12 -6.71
C ALA A 152 5.32 -2.44 -6.00
N ASP A 153 4.75 -3.05 -4.95
CA ASP A 153 3.67 -2.44 -4.16
C ASP A 153 4.15 -1.18 -3.40
N ILE A 154 5.36 -1.21 -2.82
CA ILE A 154 5.99 -0.05 -2.17
C ILE A 154 6.18 1.10 -3.17
N GLY A 155 6.61 0.80 -4.40
CA GLY A 155 6.74 1.79 -5.46
C GLY A 155 5.40 2.47 -5.80
N ASP A 156 4.28 1.77 -5.61
CA ASP A 156 2.94 2.32 -5.83
C ASP A 156 2.47 3.17 -4.67
N ILE A 157 2.82 2.78 -3.46
CA ILE A 157 2.57 3.60 -2.27
C ILE A 157 3.35 4.92 -2.36
N LEU A 158 4.63 4.89 -2.74
CA LEU A 158 5.48 6.08 -2.84
C LEU A 158 5.02 7.11 -3.90
N GLN A 159 4.15 6.74 -4.83
CA GLN A 159 3.55 7.70 -5.77
C GLN A 159 2.64 8.71 -5.08
N THR A 160 2.14 8.40 -3.88
CA THR A 160 1.20 9.24 -3.13
C THR A 160 1.89 10.07 -2.06
N ASP A 161 1.34 11.23 -1.73
CA ASP A 161 1.85 12.05 -0.62
C ASP A 161 1.68 11.33 0.74
N SER A 162 0.51 10.76 1.00
CA SER A 162 0.25 9.97 2.21
C SER A 162 1.16 8.73 2.32
N GLY A 163 1.45 8.07 1.20
CA GLY A 163 2.37 6.93 1.15
C GLY A 163 3.81 7.28 1.43
N ARG A 164 4.32 8.39 0.88
CA ARG A 164 5.67 8.89 1.22
C ARG A 164 5.79 9.27 2.69
N GLY A 165 4.78 9.94 3.24
CA GLY A 165 4.74 10.28 4.66
C GLY A 165 4.80 9.04 5.55
N LEU A 166 3.91 8.08 5.33
CA LEU A 166 3.85 6.84 6.11
C LEU A 166 5.14 6.01 6.01
N ILE A 167 5.65 5.78 4.79
CA ILE A 167 6.91 5.04 4.59
C ILE A 167 8.10 5.80 5.18
N GLY A 168 8.12 7.14 5.10
CA GLY A 168 9.07 8.02 5.78
C GLY A 168 9.17 7.72 7.26
N GLU A 169 8.06 7.88 7.97
CA GLU A 169 7.96 7.66 9.41
C GLU A 169 8.37 6.24 9.82
N LEU A 170 7.94 5.22 9.06
CA LEU A 170 8.30 3.83 9.34
C LEU A 170 9.76 3.49 9.02
N SER A 171 10.34 4.14 8.00
CA SER A 171 11.74 3.94 7.58
C SER A 171 12.72 4.62 8.52
N GLU A 172 12.36 5.80 9.03
CA GLU A 172 13.09 6.50 10.09
C GLU A 172 12.92 5.79 11.43
N GLY A 173 11.74 5.22 11.69
CA GLY A 173 11.42 4.42 12.87
C GLY A 173 11.29 5.26 14.14
N ALA A 174 10.20 5.08 14.88
CA ALA A 174 10.04 5.71 16.19
C ALA A 174 11.11 5.22 17.17
N LEU A 175 11.57 6.13 18.05
CA LEU A 175 12.49 5.76 19.12
C LEU A 175 11.77 4.97 20.22
N ASP A 176 12.47 4.02 20.83
CA ASP A 176 12.03 3.34 22.02
C ASP A 176 12.03 4.27 23.25
N ALA A 177 11.54 3.74 24.36
CA ALA A 177 11.48 4.49 25.63
C ALA A 177 12.88 4.92 26.14
N ASP A 178 13.95 4.32 25.61
CA ASP A 178 15.33 4.72 25.90
C ASP A 178 15.78 5.97 25.11
N GLY A 179 15.04 6.35 24.06
CA GLY A 179 15.39 7.46 23.17
C GLY A 179 16.54 7.18 22.22
N GLU A 180 17.04 5.94 22.15
CA GLU A 180 18.27 5.58 21.44
C GLU A 180 18.06 4.43 20.46
N THR A 181 17.12 3.52 20.75
CA THR A 181 16.84 2.35 19.90
C THR A 181 15.68 2.66 18.97
N HIS A 182 15.91 2.62 17.65
CA HIS A 182 14.82 2.72 16.69
C HIS A 182 14.01 1.42 16.64
N ARG A 183 12.68 1.58 16.63
CA ARG A 183 11.72 0.52 16.38
C ARG A 183 11.79 0.10 14.92
N VAL A 184 11.94 -1.20 14.69
CA VAL A 184 11.95 -1.79 13.35
C VAL A 184 10.55 -2.28 13.00
N THR A 185 10.09 -1.91 11.81
CA THR A 185 8.86 -2.41 11.20
C THR A 185 9.20 -3.51 10.19
N ARG A 186 8.48 -4.63 10.24
CA ARG A 186 8.70 -5.77 9.35
C ARG A 186 7.50 -6.05 8.46
N ILE A 187 7.73 -6.07 7.16
CA ILE A 187 6.75 -6.51 6.16
C ILE A 187 6.99 -8.01 5.89
N GLY A 188 6.03 -8.84 6.27
CA GLY A 188 6.05 -10.29 6.07
C GLY A 188 5.03 -10.77 5.04
N LYS A 189 5.16 -12.04 4.64
CA LYS A 189 4.19 -12.72 3.78
C LYS A 189 3.09 -13.34 4.64
N ALA A 190 1.85 -12.99 4.35
CA ALA A 190 0.68 -13.68 4.90
C ALA A 190 0.54 -15.09 4.28
N ALA A 191 -0.10 -16.02 4.98
CA ALA A 191 -0.28 -17.38 4.47
C ALA A 191 -1.19 -17.42 3.23
N ASP A 192 -2.21 -16.56 3.25
CA ASP A 192 -3.16 -16.30 2.16
C ASP A 192 -3.79 -14.90 2.32
N VAL A 193 -4.56 -14.47 1.31
CA VAL A 193 -5.22 -13.15 1.28
C VAL A 193 -6.29 -12.95 2.36
N ASN A 194 -6.82 -14.03 2.95
CA ASN A 194 -7.78 -13.92 4.06
C ASN A 194 -7.06 -13.74 5.39
N SER A 195 -5.84 -14.28 5.52
CA SER A 195 -4.99 -14.13 6.69
C SER A 195 -4.30 -12.78 6.79
N SER A 196 -4.32 -11.96 5.73
CA SER A 196 -3.79 -10.59 5.76
C SER A 196 -4.76 -9.58 6.37
N VAL A 197 -6.05 -9.88 6.48
CA VAL A 197 -7.08 -8.97 7.03
C VAL A 197 -7.42 -9.29 8.49
N GLY A 198 -6.94 -10.43 8.99
CA GLY A 198 -7.08 -10.78 10.40
C GLY A 198 -5.96 -10.13 11.19
N GLY A 199 -6.15 -8.86 11.58
CA GLY A 199 -5.27 -8.09 12.44
C GLY A 199 -4.59 -9.01 13.43
N GLY A 200 -3.27 -9.22 13.24
CA GLY A 200 -2.52 -10.17 14.03
C GLY A 200 -2.79 -9.89 15.50
N ARG A 201 -3.42 -10.83 16.21
CA ARG A 201 -3.58 -10.71 17.65
C ARG A 201 -2.19 -10.93 18.26
N TRP A 202 -1.41 -9.85 18.33
CA TRP A 202 -0.02 -9.91 18.77
C TRP A 202 0.00 -10.08 20.28
N ASN A 203 0.69 -11.13 20.74
CA ASN A 203 0.84 -11.44 22.14
C ASN A 203 1.39 -10.24 22.91
N ASP A 204 0.81 -10.03 24.07
CA ASP A 204 0.90 -8.94 25.02
C ASP A 204 2.28 -8.75 25.70
N ASP A 205 3.32 -9.36 25.13
CA ASP A 205 4.73 -9.17 25.46
C ASP A 205 5.23 -7.81 24.92
N GLU A 206 6.38 -7.33 25.38
CA GLU A 206 7.10 -6.09 25.03
C GLU A 206 7.30 -5.86 23.51
N THR A 207 6.87 -6.80 22.66
CA THR A 207 6.69 -6.75 21.20
C THR A 207 5.77 -5.66 20.68
N HIS A 208 4.92 -5.02 21.50
CA HIS A 208 4.06 -3.90 21.08
C HIS A 208 4.83 -2.71 20.47
N LYS A 209 6.15 -2.66 20.63
CA LYS A 209 7.00 -1.60 20.10
C LYS A 209 7.49 -1.87 18.68
N ARG A 210 7.24 -3.04 18.09
CA ARG A 210 7.68 -3.34 16.70
C ARG A 210 6.48 -3.45 15.79
N GLY A 211 6.52 -2.70 14.68
CA GLY A 211 5.48 -2.75 13.66
C GLY A 211 5.61 -4.05 12.85
N HIS A 212 4.48 -4.69 12.57
CA HIS A 212 4.42 -5.84 11.69
C HIS A 212 3.28 -5.67 10.71
N ALA A 213 3.56 -5.85 9.43
CA ALA A 213 2.59 -5.80 8.34
C ALA A 213 2.67 -7.11 7.57
N ASN A 214 1.60 -7.89 7.50
CA ASN A 214 1.60 -9.17 6.76
C ASN A 214 0.56 -9.12 5.65
N TYR A 215 0.99 -9.40 4.42
CA TYR A 215 0.10 -9.37 3.26
C TYR A 215 0.58 -10.32 2.16
N VAL A 216 -0.18 -10.43 1.08
CA VAL A 216 0.19 -11.25 -0.09
C VAL A 216 0.56 -10.33 -1.26
N PRO A 217 1.86 -10.16 -1.57
CA PRO A 217 2.29 -9.21 -2.58
C PRO A 217 1.79 -9.53 -3.99
N GLY A 218 1.30 -8.51 -4.69
CA GLY A 218 0.79 -8.60 -6.07
C GLY A 218 -0.49 -9.42 -6.24
N GLU A 219 -1.14 -9.86 -5.16
CA GLU A 219 -2.45 -10.53 -5.21
C GLU A 219 -3.53 -9.57 -4.72
N ASN A 220 -4.50 -9.29 -5.59
CA ASN A 220 -5.68 -8.52 -5.22
C ASN A 220 -6.60 -9.40 -4.38
N ALA A 221 -7.16 -8.86 -3.30
CA ALA A 221 -8.21 -9.56 -2.55
C ALA A 221 -9.49 -9.66 -3.41
N LEU A 222 -10.08 -10.86 -3.50
CA LEU A 222 -11.32 -11.19 -4.23
C LEU A 222 -12.55 -11.22 -3.28
N PRO A 223 -13.79 -11.30 -3.80
CA PRO A 223 -14.74 -10.22 -4.05
C PRO A 223 -15.71 -9.91 -2.89
N ASP A 224 -15.52 -10.48 -1.69
CA ASP A 224 -16.54 -10.36 -0.63
C ASP A 224 -16.40 -9.06 0.21
N SER A 225 -15.27 -8.35 0.08
CA SER A 225 -15.00 -7.10 0.81
C SER A 225 -14.13 -6.14 -0.01
N ILE A 226 -14.67 -5.62 -1.13
CA ILE A 226 -14.03 -4.61 -2.01
C ILE A 226 -12.81 -5.22 -2.72
N ASP A 227 -12.79 -5.24 -4.06
CA ASP A 227 -11.60 -5.59 -4.84
C ASP A 227 -10.43 -4.68 -4.39
N ALA A 228 -9.59 -5.19 -3.49
CA ALA A 228 -8.51 -4.44 -2.89
C ALA A 228 -7.23 -4.83 -3.60
N ARG A 229 -6.60 -3.86 -4.25
CA ARG A 229 -5.28 -4.04 -4.84
C ARG A 229 -4.26 -4.33 -3.75
N SER A 230 -3.22 -5.09 -4.08
CA SER A 230 -2.16 -5.49 -3.13
C SER A 230 -1.49 -4.29 -2.45
N ASP A 231 -1.28 -3.19 -3.15
CA ASP A 231 -0.71 -1.95 -2.60
C ASP A 231 -1.62 -1.28 -1.58
N VAL A 232 -2.94 -1.35 -1.76
CA VAL A 232 -3.93 -0.88 -0.77
C VAL A 232 -3.90 -1.75 0.49
N THR A 233 -3.87 -3.08 0.32
CA THR A 233 -3.76 -4.00 1.45
C THR A 233 -2.46 -3.76 2.21
N LEU A 234 -1.33 -3.63 1.51
CA LEU A 234 -0.06 -3.28 2.14
C LEU A 234 -0.14 -1.95 2.89
N TYR A 235 -0.73 -0.91 2.28
CA TYR A 235 -0.89 0.39 2.93
C TYR A 235 -1.67 0.25 4.24
N HIS A 236 -2.79 -0.47 4.23
CA HIS A 236 -3.62 -0.72 5.41
C HIS A 236 -2.80 -1.36 6.55
N GLU A 237 -2.05 -2.42 6.24
CA GLU A 237 -1.18 -3.09 7.22
C GLU A 237 -0.04 -2.20 7.72
N LEU A 238 0.47 -1.29 6.88
CA LEU A 238 1.47 -0.30 7.31
C LEU A 238 0.89 0.75 8.24
N VAL A 239 -0.39 1.12 8.10
CA VAL A 239 -1.06 2.03 9.06
C VAL A 239 -1.16 1.38 10.43
N HIS A 240 -1.54 0.10 10.50
CA HIS A 240 -1.50 -0.69 11.73
C HIS A 240 -0.09 -0.71 12.35
N ALA A 241 0.93 -1.00 11.53
CA ALA A 241 2.32 -0.98 12.00
C ALA A 241 2.75 0.40 12.52
N TYR A 242 2.31 1.48 11.89
CA TYR A 242 2.56 2.86 12.33
C TYR A 242 1.88 3.17 13.68
N GLN A 243 0.61 2.80 13.84
CA GLN A 243 -0.12 2.99 15.09
C GLN A 243 0.54 2.22 16.25
N SER A 244 0.94 0.96 16.00
CA SER A 244 1.67 0.14 16.97
C SER A 244 3.00 0.80 17.36
N THR A 245 3.81 1.21 16.38
CA THR A 245 5.11 1.83 16.64
C THR A 245 5.01 3.21 17.30
N ASN A 246 3.88 3.90 17.22
CA ASN A 246 3.66 5.21 17.84
C ASN A 246 2.79 5.16 19.12
N ASN A 247 2.44 3.97 19.60
CA ASN A 247 1.53 3.78 20.74
C ASN A 247 0.18 4.52 20.56
N ASN A 248 -0.31 4.60 19.33
CA ASN A 248 -1.60 5.21 18.97
C ASN A 248 -2.63 4.15 18.53
N TRP A 249 -2.49 2.94 19.05
CA TRP A 249 -3.39 1.84 18.76
C TRP A 249 -4.65 1.93 19.63
N ASP A 250 -5.81 2.09 19.01
CA ASP A 250 -7.07 1.99 19.74
C ASP A 250 -7.50 0.53 19.91
N THR A 251 -7.69 0.11 21.16
CA THR A 251 -8.09 -1.27 21.54
C THR A 251 -9.58 -1.40 21.80
N GLY A 252 -10.33 -0.31 21.59
CA GLY A 252 -11.78 -0.29 21.69
C GLY A 252 -12.48 -0.99 20.53
N THR A 253 -13.80 -0.92 20.56
CA THR A 253 -14.65 -1.34 19.44
C THR A 253 -15.56 -0.18 19.08
N VAL A 254 -15.84 -0.03 17.78
CA VAL A 254 -16.69 1.04 17.25
C VAL A 254 -18.06 1.01 17.91
N GLY A 255 -18.39 2.13 18.56
CA GLY A 255 -19.58 2.32 19.37
C GLY A 255 -20.80 2.76 18.56
N SER A 256 -21.76 3.35 19.26
CA SER A 256 -22.99 3.86 18.63
C SER A 256 -22.76 4.98 17.60
N ASP A 257 -21.59 5.60 17.64
CA ASP A 257 -21.09 6.68 16.80
C ASP A 257 -20.40 6.21 15.50
N ALA A 258 -20.46 4.91 15.19
CA ALA A 258 -20.12 4.38 13.87
C ALA A 258 -20.72 5.22 12.73
N ALA A 259 -19.93 5.51 11.69
CA ALA A 259 -20.37 6.22 10.49
C ALA A 259 -21.46 5.41 9.77
N ALA A 260 -21.34 4.08 9.79
CA ALA A 260 -22.35 3.16 9.33
C ALA A 260 -22.79 2.21 10.47
N PRO A 261 -24.10 1.99 10.70
CA PRO A 261 -24.58 1.14 11.80
C PRO A 261 -24.04 -0.31 11.78
N GLN A 262 -23.67 -0.83 10.61
CA GLN A 262 -23.11 -2.17 10.46
C GLN A 262 -21.63 -2.30 10.87
N ASP A 263 -20.94 -1.18 11.10
CA ASP A 263 -19.56 -1.18 11.57
C ASP A 263 -19.48 -1.27 13.11
N ARG A 264 -20.63 -1.25 13.80
CA ARG A 264 -20.68 -1.41 15.26
C ARG A 264 -20.07 -2.74 15.69
N GLY A 265 -19.13 -2.67 16.63
CA GLY A 265 -18.42 -3.84 17.13
C GLY A 265 -17.22 -4.28 16.28
N ILE A 266 -16.89 -3.55 15.21
CA ILE A 266 -15.56 -3.64 14.58
C ILE A 266 -14.52 -3.09 15.56
N ASP A 267 -13.30 -3.62 15.49
CA ASP A 267 -12.17 -3.12 16.27
C ASP A 267 -11.85 -1.67 15.87
N GLU A 268 -11.68 -0.77 16.84
CA GLU A 268 -11.47 0.65 16.56
C GLU A 268 -10.17 0.88 15.76
N SER A 269 -9.15 0.04 15.93
CA SER A 269 -7.93 0.09 15.13
C SER A 269 -8.16 -0.14 13.64
N GLU A 270 -9.03 -1.09 13.27
CA GLU A 270 -9.41 -1.36 11.88
C GLU A 270 -10.19 -0.18 11.28
N TYR A 271 -11.08 0.39 12.09
CA TYR A 271 -11.89 1.55 11.74
C TYR A 271 -11.05 2.82 11.55
N GLN A 272 -10.05 3.01 12.43
CA GLN A 272 -9.03 4.05 12.34
C GLN A 272 -8.12 3.85 11.13
N ALA A 273 -7.59 2.64 10.91
CA ALA A 273 -6.70 2.35 9.79
C ALA A 273 -7.41 2.57 8.44
N ALA A 274 -8.69 2.25 8.36
CA ALA A 274 -9.52 2.55 7.19
C ALA A 274 -9.77 4.06 7.00
N GLY A 275 -9.72 4.87 8.05
CA GLY A 275 -10.04 6.31 8.02
C GLY A 275 -11.54 6.58 8.02
N LEU A 276 -12.28 5.85 8.84
CA LEU A 276 -13.73 5.97 8.95
C LEU A 276 -14.15 6.81 10.17
N GLY A 277 -15.37 7.34 10.13
CA GLY A 277 -15.96 8.11 11.24
C GLY A 277 -15.09 9.28 11.69
N ASN A 278 -14.67 9.27 12.97
CA ASN A 278 -13.86 10.35 13.54
C ASN A 278 -12.42 10.39 13.02
N HIS A 279 -11.97 9.34 12.32
CA HIS A 279 -10.62 9.19 11.78
C HIS A 279 -10.46 9.67 10.33
N TYR A 280 -11.52 10.22 9.71
CA TYR A 280 -11.50 10.66 8.31
C TYR A 280 -10.48 11.78 7.99
N LEU A 281 -9.96 12.46 9.02
CA LEU A 281 -8.93 13.51 8.91
C LEU A 281 -7.54 13.05 9.39
N ASP A 282 -7.40 11.80 9.83
CA ASP A 282 -6.10 11.28 10.24
C ASP A 282 -5.19 11.21 9.00
N PRO A 283 -3.91 11.60 9.12
CA PRO A 283 -3.02 11.79 7.97
C PRO A 283 -2.63 10.48 7.28
N TYR A 284 -2.71 9.35 8.00
CA TYR A 284 -2.34 8.03 7.50
C TYR A 284 -3.52 7.09 7.65
N THR A 285 -4.31 6.99 6.59
CA THR A 285 -5.48 6.11 6.51
C THR A 285 -5.60 5.51 5.11
N GLU A 286 -6.21 4.33 5.00
CA GLU A 286 -6.49 3.71 3.70
C GLU A 286 -7.32 4.64 2.80
N ASN A 287 -8.29 5.37 3.37
CA ASN A 287 -9.11 6.32 2.61
C ASN A 287 -8.30 7.52 2.09
N GLU A 288 -7.36 8.06 2.87
CA GLU A 288 -6.46 9.10 2.36
C GLU A 288 -5.60 8.57 1.22
N TYR A 289 -5.05 7.35 1.35
CA TYR A 289 -4.30 6.71 0.28
C TYR A 289 -5.14 6.51 -0.99
N ARG A 290 -6.37 6.01 -0.85
CA ARG A 290 -7.31 5.83 -1.97
C ARG A 290 -7.62 7.15 -2.67
N ARG A 291 -7.82 8.23 -1.90
CA ARG A 291 -8.07 9.58 -2.42
C ARG A 291 -6.87 10.10 -3.21
N ASP A 292 -5.66 9.91 -2.70
CA ASP A 292 -4.41 10.24 -3.39
C ASP A 292 -4.27 9.48 -4.71
N ARG A 293 -4.54 8.16 -4.70
CA ARG A 293 -4.53 7.34 -5.92
C ARG A 293 -5.58 7.83 -6.92
N MET A 294 -6.79 8.12 -6.47
CA MET A 294 -7.85 8.65 -7.33
C MET A 294 -7.46 9.97 -7.99
N ASP A 295 -6.77 10.87 -7.27
CA ASP A 295 -6.25 12.12 -7.82
C ASP A 295 -5.18 11.88 -8.91
N ILE A 296 -4.30 10.87 -8.74
CA ILE A 296 -3.37 10.44 -9.80
C ILE A 296 -4.16 9.94 -11.03
N GLY A 297 -5.16 9.09 -10.81
CA GLY A 297 -6.03 8.54 -11.85
C GLY A 297 -6.78 9.61 -12.64
N ALA A 298 -7.36 10.59 -11.94
CA ALA A 298 -8.12 11.70 -12.52
C ALA A 298 -7.26 12.59 -13.43
N ARG A 299 -5.94 12.63 -13.22
CA ARG A 299 -4.98 13.36 -14.04
C ARG A 299 -4.48 12.58 -15.26
N GLY A 300 -4.92 11.33 -15.43
CA GLY A 300 -4.50 10.46 -16.54
C GLY A 300 -3.12 9.83 -16.35
N ASN A 301 -2.50 10.00 -15.19
CA ASN A 301 -1.20 9.41 -14.84
C ASN A 301 -1.35 8.16 -13.96
N GLY A 302 -2.57 7.67 -13.81
CA GLY A 302 -2.89 6.54 -12.96
C GLY A 302 -2.54 5.19 -13.55
N MET A 303 -2.33 4.23 -12.67
CA MET A 303 -2.18 2.84 -13.03
C MET A 303 -3.50 2.24 -13.50
N ARG A 304 -3.40 1.36 -14.51
CA ARG A 304 -4.46 0.44 -14.89
C ARG A 304 -4.06 -0.96 -14.47
N THR A 305 -4.83 -1.56 -13.58
CA THR A 305 -4.63 -2.94 -13.14
C THR A 305 -5.79 -3.82 -13.60
N LEU A 306 -5.67 -5.13 -13.45
CA LEU A 306 -6.77 -6.07 -13.71
C LEU A 306 -7.96 -5.85 -12.77
N GLY A 307 -7.76 -5.23 -11.60
CA GLY A 307 -8.79 -4.92 -10.61
C GLY A 307 -9.39 -3.51 -10.71
N GLY A 308 -9.10 -2.77 -11.79
CA GLY A 308 -9.58 -1.40 -12.00
C GLY A 308 -8.45 -0.39 -12.20
N SER A 309 -8.83 0.85 -12.47
CA SER A 309 -7.88 1.96 -12.57
C SER A 309 -7.80 2.73 -11.25
N ASP A 310 -6.73 3.52 -11.08
CA ASP A 310 -6.65 4.49 -9.99
C ASP A 310 -7.89 5.39 -9.90
N ALA A 311 -8.51 5.74 -11.04
CA ALA A 311 -9.71 6.58 -11.07
C ALA A 311 -10.95 5.89 -10.45
N ASP A 312 -10.92 4.56 -10.30
CA ASP A 312 -11.99 3.74 -9.72
C ASP A 312 -11.72 3.39 -8.24
N MET A 313 -10.63 3.90 -7.65
CA MET A 313 -10.27 3.64 -6.24
C MET A 313 -11.12 4.47 -5.29
N HIS A 314 -12.39 4.07 -5.14
CA HIS A 314 -13.29 4.70 -4.20
C HIS A 314 -12.82 4.51 -2.75
N GLU A 315 -13.04 5.55 -1.94
CA GLU A 315 -12.94 5.49 -0.47
C GLU A 315 -13.95 4.46 0.07
N ARG A 316 -13.64 3.88 1.22
CA ARG A 316 -14.57 3.06 1.99
C ARG A 316 -15.55 3.98 2.70
N ASP A 317 -16.85 3.75 2.49
CA ASP A 317 -17.92 4.37 3.28
C ASP A 317 -18.23 3.58 4.56
N TYR A 318 -17.85 2.30 4.58
CA TYR A 318 -18.10 1.35 5.64
C TYR A 318 -16.98 0.29 5.67
N TYR A 319 -16.75 -0.30 6.83
CA TYR A 319 -15.81 -1.42 6.96
C TYR A 319 -16.48 -2.72 6.53
N ASN A 320 -17.69 -2.98 7.04
CA ASN A 320 -18.51 -4.11 6.66
C ASN A 320 -19.50 -3.72 5.56
N ALA A 321 -19.54 -4.50 4.48
CA ALA A 321 -20.57 -4.34 3.47
C ALA A 321 -21.98 -4.45 4.10
N PRO A 322 -22.93 -3.56 3.72
CA PRO A 322 -24.30 -3.69 4.18
C PRO A 322 -24.86 -5.05 3.73
N PRO A 323 -25.68 -5.71 4.57
CA PRO A 323 -26.31 -6.96 4.18
C PRO A 323 -27.16 -6.73 2.92
N SER A 324 -26.92 -7.55 1.90
CA SER A 324 -27.65 -7.55 0.62
C SER A 324 -29.11 -7.93 0.78
#